data_AF-A0A9E3U351-F1
#
_entry.id   AF-A0A9E3U351-F1
#
_cell.length_a   1.000
_cell.length_b   1.000
_cell.length_c   1.000
_cell.angle_alpha   90.00
_cell.angle_beta   90.00
_cell.angle_gamma   90.00
#
_symmetry.space_group_name_H-M   'P 1'
#
loop_
_entity.id
_entity.type
_entity.pdbx_description
1 polymer ?
#
loop_
_entity_poly.entity_id
_entity_poly.type
_entity_poly.pdbx_seq_one_letter_code
_entity_poly.pdbx_strand_id
1 'polypeptide(L)'
;MSRRVTTTALALGMLLAGAASGADLPPLVVGFDRFFATADGPPQAAAGRLLLTELSCTACHAPPKDTGESLAPKRGPVLDGIGRRVTADWLRQAIADPSSARPRSTMPQMFSGMGADEKTDAVE
;
A
#
# COMPACT_ATOMS: atom_id res chain seq x y z
N MET A 1 32.80 -55.58 36.63
CA MET A 1 31.89 -55.02 35.59
C MET A 1 30.86 -54.17 36.31
N SER A 2 30.68 -52.87 36.14
CA SER A 2 31.12 -51.89 35.16
C SER A 2 31.14 -50.52 35.86
N ARG A 3 32.27 -49.83 35.85
CA ARG A 3 32.34 -48.36 35.97
C ARG A 3 32.43 -47.84 34.54
N ARG A 4 31.65 -46.81 34.21
CA ARG A 4 32.08 -45.66 33.40
C ARG A 4 31.01 -44.57 33.41
N VAL A 5 31.41 -43.46 33.99
CA VAL A 5 30.85 -42.12 33.86
C VAL A 5 31.17 -41.61 32.45
N THR A 6 30.20 -40.98 31.77
CA THR A 6 30.40 -40.06 30.63
C THR A 6 29.27 -39.02 30.72
N THR A 7 29.44 -37.88 31.38
CA THR A 7 29.90 -36.58 30.83
C THR A 7 29.46 -36.25 29.40
N THR A 8 28.99 -35.00 29.26
CA THR A 8 28.93 -34.13 28.07
C THR A 8 27.87 -34.38 26.99
N ALA A 9 26.82 -33.55 26.99
CA ALA A 9 26.42 -32.82 25.78
C ALA A 9 25.87 -31.45 26.19
N LEU A 10 26.77 -30.47 26.09
CA LEU A 10 26.54 -29.04 26.25
C LEU A 10 25.71 -28.53 25.06
N ALA A 11 24.78 -27.61 25.34
CA ALA A 11 24.34 -26.52 24.48
C ALA A 11 23.95 -26.82 23.02
N LEU A 12 22.64 -26.82 22.74
CA LEU A 12 22.12 -26.21 21.51
C LEU A 12 20.64 -25.82 21.68
N GLY A 13 20.35 -24.98 22.67
CA GLY A 13 19.05 -24.33 22.79
C GLY A 13 19.26 -22.82 22.64
N MET A 14 18.43 -22.19 21.81
CA MET A 14 18.27 -20.73 21.71
C MET A 14 19.20 -19.99 20.73
N LEU A 15 19.05 -20.26 19.43
CA LEU A 15 19.49 -19.37 18.34
C LEU A 15 18.37 -19.20 17.30
N LEU A 16 17.19 -18.84 17.77
CA LEU A 16 16.15 -18.22 16.94
C LEU A 16 15.77 -16.90 17.58
N ALA A 17 16.73 -15.98 17.65
CA ALA A 17 16.38 -14.57 17.64
C ALA A 17 15.78 -14.31 16.27
N GLY A 18 14.44 -14.33 16.20
CA GLY A 18 13.72 -13.87 15.03
C GLY A 18 14.24 -12.48 14.69
N ALA A 19 14.82 -12.34 13.49
CA ALA A 19 15.02 -11.03 12.92
C ALA A 19 13.64 -10.37 12.93
N ALA A 20 13.48 -9.32 13.73
CA ALA A 20 12.43 -8.37 13.46
C ALA A 20 12.75 -7.85 12.05
N SER A 21 12.06 -8.37 11.03
CA SER A 21 11.90 -7.65 9.77
C SER A 21 11.55 -6.22 10.19
N GLY A 22 12.33 -5.25 9.72
CA GLY A 22 11.88 -3.86 9.78
C GLY A 22 10.53 -3.87 9.08
N ALA A 23 9.46 -3.78 9.86
CA ALA A 23 8.10 -3.92 9.39
C ALA A 23 7.90 -2.90 8.26
N ASP A 24 7.79 -3.37 7.03
CA ASP A 24 6.55 -3.40 6.23
C ASP A 24 5.44 -2.47 6.76
N LEU A 25 5.79 -1.19 6.95
CA LEU A 25 4.84 -0.16 7.35
C LEU A 25 4.42 0.59 6.09
N PRO A 26 3.11 0.80 5.89
CA PRO A 26 2.63 1.62 4.78
C PRO A 26 3.25 3.02 4.85
N PRO A 27 3.27 3.76 3.73
CA PRO A 27 3.78 5.12 3.72
C PRO A 27 3.06 5.98 4.77
N LEU A 28 3.84 6.62 5.64
CA LEU A 28 3.32 7.51 6.67
C LEU A 28 2.67 8.73 6.01
N VAL A 29 1.34 8.86 6.14
CA VAL A 29 0.57 10.03 5.74
C VAL A 29 0.05 10.67 7.02
N VAL A 30 0.82 11.59 7.60
CA VAL A 30 0.59 12.15 8.94
C VAL A 30 -0.86 12.56 9.19
N GLY A 31 -1.53 13.17 8.20
CA GLY A 31 -2.94 13.55 8.30
C GLY A 31 -3.90 12.35 8.35
N PHE A 32 -3.61 11.27 7.62
CA PHE A 32 -4.35 10.02 7.70
C PHE A 32 -4.09 9.32 9.03
N ASP A 33 -2.82 9.07 9.37
CA ASP A 33 -2.43 8.28 10.55
C ASP A 33 -2.93 8.88 11.86
N ARG A 34 -2.90 10.21 11.97
CA ARG A 34 -3.29 10.91 13.19
C ARG A 34 -4.80 10.94 13.42
N PHE A 35 -5.60 10.95 12.34
CA PHE A 35 -7.02 11.24 12.43
C PHE A 35 -7.92 10.10 11.97
N PHE A 36 -7.43 9.17 11.15
CA PHE A 36 -8.24 8.17 10.46
C PHE A 36 -7.75 6.72 10.62
N ALA A 37 -6.55 6.48 11.16
CA ALA A 37 -6.01 5.12 11.33
C ALA A 37 -6.60 4.34 12.53
N THR A 38 -7.50 4.94 13.33
CA THR A 38 -8.18 4.27 14.43
C THR A 38 -9.60 3.85 14.04
N ALA A 39 -10.08 2.73 14.58
CA ALA A 39 -11.41 2.20 14.30
C ALA A 39 -12.57 3.16 14.68
N ASP A 40 -12.32 4.10 15.60
CA ASP A 40 -13.26 5.15 16.02
C ASP A 40 -13.10 6.45 15.22
N GLY A 41 -12.40 6.40 14.08
CA GLY A 41 -12.09 7.56 13.26
C GLY A 41 -13.32 8.24 12.64
N PRO A 42 -13.15 9.47 12.11
CA PRO A 42 -14.17 10.17 11.35
C PRO A 42 -14.56 9.38 10.08
N PRO A 43 -15.62 9.78 9.36
CA PRO A 43 -16.12 9.04 8.21
C PRO A 43 -15.03 8.69 7.18
N GLN A 44 -14.96 7.42 6.76
CA GLN A 44 -13.97 6.89 5.80
C GLN A 44 -13.90 7.67 4.48
N ALA A 45 -15.00 8.32 4.07
CA ALA A 45 -15.01 9.17 2.88
C ALA A 45 -14.09 10.41 3.02
N ALA A 46 -13.99 11.00 4.22
CA ALA A 46 -13.08 12.10 4.47
C ALA A 46 -11.62 11.63 4.46
N ALA A 47 -11.36 10.44 5.00
CA ALA A 47 -10.04 9.79 4.95
C ALA A 47 -9.59 9.57 3.50
N GLY A 48 -10.46 8.98 2.67
CA GLY A 48 -10.19 8.76 1.25
C GLY A 48 -9.94 10.07 0.47
N ARG A 49 -10.69 11.13 0.77
CA ARG A 49 -10.46 12.45 0.15
C ARG A 49 -9.09 13.03 0.51
N LEU A 50 -8.65 12.87 1.75
CA LEU A 50 -7.33 13.28 2.19
C LEU A 50 -6.24 12.48 1.47
N LEU A 51 -6.37 11.16 1.40
CA LEU A 51 -5.40 10.30 0.70
C LEU A 51 -5.28 10.64 -0.79
N LEU A 52 -6.39 10.93 -1.48
CA LEU A 52 -6.37 11.32 -2.89
C LEU A 52 -5.51 12.58 -3.17
N THR A 53 -5.40 13.47 -2.20
CA THR A 53 -4.58 14.68 -2.31
C THR A 53 -3.15 14.47 -1.81
N GLU A 54 -2.98 13.83 -0.66
CA GLU A 54 -1.66 13.59 -0.04
C GLU A 54 -0.80 12.64 -0.89
N LEU A 55 -1.42 11.64 -1.52
CA LEU A 55 -0.75 10.70 -2.43
C LEU A 55 -0.76 11.18 -3.91
N SER A 56 -1.13 12.45 -4.15
CA SER A 56 -1.08 13.10 -5.47
C SER A 56 -1.95 12.44 -6.57
N CYS A 57 -2.95 11.64 -6.21
CA CYS A 57 -3.85 10.98 -7.18
C CYS A 57 -4.57 12.01 -8.07
N THR A 58 -4.97 13.14 -7.49
CA THR A 58 -5.66 14.23 -8.22
C THR A 58 -4.80 14.94 -9.25
N ALA A 59 -3.46 14.79 -9.21
CA ALA A 59 -2.58 15.37 -10.22
C ALA A 59 -2.89 14.85 -11.62
N CYS A 60 -3.31 13.58 -11.74
CA CYS A 60 -3.67 12.96 -13.02
C CYS A 60 -5.20 12.73 -13.16
N HIS A 61 -5.90 12.46 -12.05
CA HIS A 61 -7.30 12.01 -12.07
C HIS A 61 -8.35 13.10 -11.83
N ALA A 62 -7.96 14.37 -11.70
CA ALA A 62 -8.93 15.47 -11.60
C ALA A 62 -9.65 15.73 -12.95
N PRO A 63 -10.83 16.38 -12.92
CA PRO A 63 -11.55 16.79 -14.11
C PRO A 63 -10.64 17.55 -15.10
N PRO A 64 -10.87 17.38 -16.42
CA PRO A 64 -10.04 18.05 -17.42
C PRO A 64 -10.12 19.56 -17.22
N LYS A 65 -8.95 20.20 -17.19
CA LYS A 65 -8.81 21.64 -17.33
C LYS A 65 -8.21 21.88 -18.70
N ASP A 66 -8.92 22.60 -19.55
CA ASP A 66 -8.33 23.09 -20.79
C ASP A 66 -7.40 24.25 -20.44
N THR A 67 -6.09 24.01 -20.50
CA THR A 67 -5.07 25.02 -20.18
C THR A 67 -4.46 25.65 -21.43
N GLY A 68 -4.76 25.13 -22.64
CA GLY A 68 -4.14 25.58 -23.89
C GLY A 68 -2.61 25.37 -23.97
N GLU A 69 -2.03 24.60 -23.05
CA GLU A 69 -0.58 24.39 -22.97
C GLU A 69 -0.12 23.26 -23.91
N SER A 70 0.93 23.53 -24.71
CA SER A 70 1.49 22.56 -25.64
C SER A 70 2.15 21.34 -24.99
N LEU A 71 2.39 21.36 -23.67
CA LEU A 71 3.06 20.30 -22.90
C LEU A 71 2.24 19.89 -21.66
N ALA A 72 0.91 19.82 -21.81
CA ALA A 72 0.03 19.39 -20.73
C ALA A 72 0.34 17.94 -20.29
N PRO A 73 0.38 17.65 -18.97
CA PRO A 73 0.56 16.28 -18.47
C PRO A 73 -0.54 15.34 -18.95
N LYS A 74 -0.18 14.09 -19.27
CA LYS A 74 -1.15 13.04 -19.59
C LYS A 74 -2.09 12.81 -18.41
N ARG A 75 -3.40 12.84 -18.68
CA ARG A 75 -4.45 12.66 -17.66
C ARG A 75 -4.84 11.20 -17.49
N GLY A 76 -5.28 10.86 -16.28
CA GLY A 76 -5.97 9.61 -15.97
C GLY A 76 -7.49 9.74 -16.16
N PRO A 77 -8.23 8.63 -16.06
CA PRO A 77 -9.69 8.64 -16.07
C PRO A 77 -10.29 9.49 -14.94
N VAL A 78 -11.43 10.13 -15.20
CA VAL A 78 -12.18 10.86 -14.17
C VAL A 78 -12.74 9.90 -13.13
N LEU A 79 -12.47 10.17 -11.85
CA LEU A 79 -12.89 9.34 -10.71
C LEU A 79 -14.29 9.68 -10.19
N ASP A 80 -14.92 10.73 -10.70
CA ASP A 80 -16.28 11.10 -10.32
C ASP A 80 -17.24 9.92 -10.53
N GLY A 81 -17.96 9.58 -9.45
CA GLY A 81 -18.90 8.47 -9.42
C GLY A 81 -18.28 7.10 -9.73
N ILE A 82 -16.96 6.91 -9.55
CA ILE A 82 -16.28 5.66 -9.92
C ILE A 82 -16.88 4.43 -9.21
N GLY A 83 -17.34 4.58 -7.97
CA GLY A 83 -18.01 3.50 -7.22
C GLY A 83 -19.31 2.98 -7.86
N ARG A 84 -19.85 3.65 -8.88
CA ARG A 84 -21.00 3.16 -9.67
C ARG A 84 -20.59 2.24 -10.83
N ARG A 85 -19.29 2.20 -11.16
CA ARG A 85 -18.75 1.54 -12.36
C ARG A 85 -17.82 0.37 -12.04
N VAL A 86 -17.23 0.36 -10.84
CA VAL A 86 -16.25 -0.64 -10.42
C VAL A 86 -16.49 -1.03 -8.96
N THR A 87 -16.01 -2.21 -8.57
CA THR A 87 -16.06 -2.71 -7.19
C THR A 87 -14.87 -2.22 -6.37
N ALA A 88 -14.97 -2.30 -5.05
CA ALA A 88 -13.84 -2.02 -4.16
C ALA A 88 -12.64 -2.93 -4.49
N ASP A 89 -12.87 -4.24 -4.65
CA ASP A 89 -11.80 -5.20 -4.98
C ASP A 89 -11.10 -4.86 -6.30
N TRP A 90 -11.85 -4.41 -7.30
CA TRP A 90 -11.27 -3.95 -8.56
C TRP A 90 -10.39 -2.72 -8.35
N LEU A 91 -10.82 -1.75 -7.54
CA LEU A 91 -10.01 -0.57 -7.23
C LEU A 91 -8.72 -0.96 -6.52
N ARG A 92 -8.80 -1.89 -5.57
CA ARG A 92 -7.62 -2.37 -4.85
C ARG A 92 -6.60 -3.00 -5.78
N GLN A 93 -7.04 -3.91 -6.64
CA GLN A 93 -6.19 -4.54 -7.66
C GLN A 93 -5.60 -3.50 -8.62
N ALA A 94 -6.40 -2.51 -9.04
CA ALA A 94 -5.95 -1.47 -9.95
C ALA A 94 -4.90 -0.52 -9.33
N ILE A 95 -4.95 -0.28 -8.02
CA ILE A 95 -3.94 0.53 -7.31
C ILE A 95 -2.67 -0.31 -7.04
N ALA A 96 -2.82 -1.56 -6.62
CA ALA A 96 -1.71 -2.47 -6.35
C ALA A 96 -0.91 -2.81 -7.62
N ASP A 97 -1.61 -3.07 -8.73
CA ASP A 97 -1.01 -3.29 -10.04
C ASP A 97 -1.84 -2.63 -11.16
N PRO A 98 -1.50 -1.39 -11.55
CA PRO A 98 -2.19 -0.69 -12.63
C PRO A 98 -2.12 -1.40 -14.00
N SER A 99 -1.11 -2.26 -14.22
CA SER A 99 -0.96 -3.01 -15.47
C SER A 99 -1.96 -4.16 -15.58
N SER A 100 -2.38 -4.73 -14.45
CA SER A 100 -3.46 -5.73 -14.40
C SER A 100 -4.81 -5.14 -14.83
N ALA A 101 -5.10 -3.91 -14.40
CA ALA A 101 -6.34 -3.21 -14.75
C ALA A 101 -6.34 -2.70 -16.20
N ARG A 102 -5.18 -2.27 -16.71
CA ARG A 102 -4.99 -1.81 -18.10
C ARG A 102 -3.62 -2.23 -18.62
N PRO A 103 -3.53 -3.15 -19.61
CA PRO A 103 -2.25 -3.54 -20.19
C PRO A 103 -1.47 -2.33 -20.70
N ARG A 104 -0.19 -2.24 -20.33
CA ARG A 104 0.70 -1.10 -20.63
C ARG A 104 0.22 0.23 -20.05
N SER A 105 -0.38 0.19 -18.85
CA SER A 105 -0.75 1.40 -18.11
C SER A 105 0.49 2.28 -17.86
N THR A 106 0.32 3.59 -18.01
CA THR A 106 1.32 4.60 -17.61
C THR A 106 1.05 5.15 -16.21
N MET A 107 0.04 4.62 -15.51
CA MET A 107 -0.18 4.92 -14.09
C MET A 107 0.96 4.29 -13.28
N PRO A 108 1.65 5.05 -12.41
CA PRO A 108 2.76 4.52 -11.62
C PRO A 108 2.33 3.39 -10.68
N GLN A 109 3.22 2.43 -10.44
CA GLN A 109 3.08 1.50 -9.32
C GLN A 109 3.38 2.25 -8.03
N MET A 110 2.35 2.54 -7.24
CA MET A 110 2.48 3.36 -6.03
C MET A 110 3.30 2.67 -4.93
N PHE A 111 3.33 1.33 -4.94
CA PHE A 111 3.96 0.51 -3.91
C PHE A 111 5.14 -0.31 -4.45
N SER A 112 5.86 0.17 -5.47
CA SER A 112 6.86 -0.64 -6.20
C SER A 112 8.01 -1.19 -5.35
N GLY A 113 8.25 -0.63 -4.15
CA GLY A 113 9.28 -1.09 -3.21
C GLY A 113 8.81 -2.17 -2.22
N MET A 114 7.53 -2.54 -2.25
CA MET A 114 6.89 -3.43 -1.26
C MET A 114 6.77 -4.87 -1.80
N GLY A 115 6.78 -5.86 -0.91
CA GLY A 115 6.46 -7.26 -1.23
C GLY A 115 5.03 -7.42 -1.74
N ALA A 116 4.71 -8.52 -2.45
CA ALA A 116 3.37 -8.70 -3.04
C ALA A 116 2.24 -8.70 -1.99
N ASP A 117 2.47 -9.36 -0.86
CA ASP A 117 1.53 -9.40 0.26
C ASP A 117 1.40 -8.01 0.91
N GLU A 118 2.53 -7.32 1.07
CA GLU A 118 2.62 -5.96 1.61
C GLU A 118 1.88 -4.90 0.77
N LYS A 119 1.93 -5.03 -0.56
CA LYS A 119 1.13 -4.17 -1.48
C LYS A 119 -0.36 -4.36 -1.31
N THR A 120 -0.78 -5.58 -0.92
CA THR A 120 -2.19 -5.88 -0.71
C THR A 120 -2.67 -5.22 0.57
N ASP A 121 -1.89 -5.32 1.66
CA ASP A 121 -2.19 -4.69 2.94
C ASP A 121 -2.20 -3.16 2.86
N ALA A 122 -1.29 -2.56 2.08
CA ALA A 122 -1.21 -1.11 1.91
C ALA A 122 -2.42 -0.47 1.18
N VAL A 123 -3.27 -1.31 0.58
CA VAL A 123 -4.41 -0.90 -0.25
C VAL A 123 -5.74 -1.08 0.49
N GLU A 124 -5.75 -1.76 1.63
CA GLU A 124 -6.89 -1.89 2.54
C GLU A 124 -7.00 -0.71 3.52
#